data_AF-A0A8T4MCM9-F1
#
_entry.id   AF-A0A8T4MCM9-F1
#
_cell.length_a   1.000
_cell.length_b   1.000
_cell.length_c   1.000
_cell.angle_alpha   90.00
_cell.angle_beta   90.00
_cell.angle_gamma   90.00
#
_symmetry.space_group_name_H-M   'P 1'
#
loop_
_entity.id
_entity.type
_entity.pdbx_description
1 polymer ?
#
loop_
_entity_poly.entity_id
_entity_poly.type
_entity_poly.pdbx_seq_one_letter_code
_entity_poly.pdbx_strand_id
1 'polypeptide(L)'
;MNNFCPDYVGLWKSETNFRLFCMITKNEDGTGKIFERSKGGILTAKATELSGVGSEKIFFIKEYDSPNGDLFRGPIKYEGKRNRKSGLIEGDWEALNIEKKLVGGKFYLVEPCEETIGKLGKILLELEYRKLFKDISELQKESPYVLII
;
A
#
# COMPACT_ATOMS: atom_id res chain seq x y z
N MET A 1 -28.02 -6.49 1.84
CA MET A 1 -26.63 -6.34 2.29
C MET A 1 -26.05 -5.17 1.50
N ASN A 2 -25.62 -4.09 2.17
CA ASN A 2 -24.98 -2.98 1.45
C ASN A 2 -23.65 -3.48 0.88
N ASN A 3 -23.52 -3.49 -0.44
CA ASN A 3 -22.29 -3.87 -1.12
C ASN A 3 -21.17 -2.92 -0.68
N PHE A 4 -20.15 -3.49 -0.03
CA PHE A 4 -18.92 -2.78 0.26
C PHE A 4 -18.13 -2.68 -1.05
N CYS A 5 -18.15 -1.52 -1.68
CA CYS A 5 -17.32 -1.21 -2.83
C CYS A 5 -16.38 -0.05 -2.43
N PRO A 6 -15.06 -0.28 -2.31
CA PRO A 6 -14.14 0.83 -2.07
C PRO A 6 -14.04 1.72 -3.30
N ASP A 7 -13.59 2.95 -3.14
CA ASP A 7 -13.31 3.84 -4.28
C ASP A 7 -11.96 3.48 -4.91
N TYR A 8 -11.01 3.04 -4.07
CA TYR A 8 -9.72 2.53 -4.53
C TYR A 8 -9.27 1.29 -3.76
N VAL A 9 -8.57 0.41 -4.47
CA VAL A 9 -7.74 -0.64 -3.89
C VAL A 9 -6.28 -0.28 -4.13
N GLY A 10 -5.47 -0.48 -3.10
CA GLY A 10 -4.10 -0.01 -3.05
C GLY A 10 -3.11 -1.03 -2.56
N LEU A 11 -1.88 -0.91 -3.05
CA LEU A 11 -0.69 -1.60 -2.58
C LEU A 11 0.38 -0.54 -2.32
N TRP A 12 0.94 -0.49 -1.11
CA TRP A 12 2.17 0.25 -0.87
C TRP A 12 3.30 -0.70 -0.51
N LYS A 13 4.53 -0.28 -0.81
CA LYS A 13 5.76 -1.03 -0.58
C LYS A 13 6.84 -0.09 -0.05
N SER A 14 7.53 -0.52 1.00
CA SER A 14 8.84 0.00 1.46
C SER A 14 9.97 -0.96 1.06
N GLU A 15 11.19 -0.67 1.50
CA GLU A 15 12.33 -1.59 1.36
C GLU A 15 12.08 -2.97 2.02
N THR A 16 11.36 -2.99 3.14
CA THR A 16 11.24 -4.18 4.01
C THR A 16 9.83 -4.76 4.06
N ASN A 17 8.82 -4.02 3.63
CA ASN A 17 7.42 -4.39 3.78
C ASN A 17 6.58 -3.98 2.56
N PHE A 18 5.45 -4.64 2.37
CA PHE A 18 4.39 -4.19 1.47
C PHE A 18 3.04 -4.53 2.09
N ARG A 19 1.99 -3.78 1.74
CA ARG A 19 0.64 -4.01 2.26
C ARG A 19 -0.45 -3.61 1.28
N LEU A 20 -1.49 -4.43 1.27
CA LEU A 20 -2.76 -4.08 0.63
C LEU A 20 -3.63 -3.25 1.56
N PHE A 21 -4.29 -2.27 0.97
CA PHE A 21 -5.30 -1.46 1.63
C PHE A 21 -6.45 -1.17 0.67
N CYS A 22 -7.61 -0.82 1.21
CA CYS A 22 -8.69 -0.22 0.45
C CYS A 22 -9.00 1.16 1.02
N MET A 23 -9.34 2.09 0.13
CA MET A 23 -9.70 3.46 0.47
C MET A 23 -11.15 3.71 0.08
N ILE A 24 -11.87 4.37 0.98
CA ILE A 24 -13.25 4.78 0.78
C ILE A 24 -13.32 6.28 1.06
N THR A 25 -13.42 7.08 0.01
CA THR A 25 -13.63 8.53 0.04
C THR A 25 -15.13 8.80 0.01
N LYS A 26 -15.72 9.04 1.18
CA LYS A 26 -17.18 9.09 1.37
C LYS A 26 -17.74 10.46 1.70
N ASN A 27 -16.88 11.43 2.01
CA ASN A 27 -17.33 12.72 2.52
C ASN A 27 -17.20 13.79 1.44
N GLU A 28 -18.15 14.72 1.41
CA GLU A 28 -18.19 15.85 0.47
C GLU A 28 -16.95 16.77 0.60
N ASP A 29 -16.23 16.68 1.71
CA ASP A 29 -15.00 17.42 2.02
C ASP A 29 -13.71 16.74 1.53
N GLY A 30 -13.82 15.61 0.81
CA GLY A 30 -12.67 14.83 0.32
C GLY A 30 -12.00 13.95 1.38
N THR A 31 -12.59 13.83 2.57
CA THR A 31 -12.09 12.89 3.59
C THR A 31 -12.65 11.47 3.38
N GLY A 32 -11.85 10.50 3.77
CA GLY A 32 -12.12 9.09 3.59
C GLY A 32 -11.57 8.23 4.71
N LYS A 33 -11.83 6.92 4.59
CA LYS A 33 -11.30 5.89 5.47
C LYS A 33 -10.48 4.90 4.66
N ILE A 34 -9.33 4.53 5.21
CA ILE A 34 -8.47 3.48 4.71
C ILE A 34 -8.55 2.29 5.67
N PHE A 35 -8.73 1.10 5.10
CA PHE A 35 -8.61 -0.15 5.82
C PHE A 35 -7.41 -0.91 5.27
N GLU A 36 -6.48 -1.27 6.15
CA GLU A 36 -5.25 -1.95 5.79
C GLU A 36 -5.13 -3.27 6.54
N ARG A 37 -4.80 -4.36 5.84
CA ARG A 37 -4.60 -5.65 6.50
C ARG A 37 -3.18 -5.74 7.07
N SER A 38 -3.09 -6.13 8.33
CA SER A 38 -1.84 -6.38 9.05
C SER A 38 -1.86 -7.78 9.69
N LYS A 39 -0.69 -8.26 10.15
CA LYS A 39 -0.61 -9.53 10.92
C LYS A 39 -1.49 -9.52 12.18
N GLY A 40 -1.70 -8.34 12.79
CA GLY A 40 -2.51 -8.17 14.00
C GLY A 40 -3.99 -7.87 13.75
N GLY A 41 -4.46 -7.92 12.51
CA GLY A 41 -5.83 -7.59 12.14
C GLY A 41 -5.93 -6.41 11.17
N ILE A 42 -7.11 -5.79 11.10
CA ILE A 42 -7.37 -4.65 10.22
C ILE A 42 -6.98 -3.36 10.95
N LEU A 43 -6.10 -2.58 10.34
CA LEU A 43 -5.78 -1.22 10.76
C LEU A 43 -6.71 -0.24 10.05
N THR A 44 -7.20 0.76 10.79
CA THR A 44 -8.00 1.84 10.22
C THR A 44 -7.19 3.15 10.22
N ALA A 45 -7.35 3.91 9.15
CA ALA A 45 -6.74 5.21 8.99
C ALA A 45 -7.74 6.18 8.34
N LYS A 46 -7.57 7.46 8.61
CA LYS A 46 -8.19 8.54 7.86
C LYS A 46 -7.37 8.80 6.60
N ALA A 47 -8.07 9.06 5.51
CA ALA A 47 -7.50 9.63 4.31
C ALA A 47 -8.04 11.05 4.14
N THR A 48 -7.16 11.98 3.83
CA THR A 48 -7.55 13.32 3.38
C THR A 48 -7.09 13.42 1.94
N GLU A 49 -8.03 13.27 1.01
CA GLU A 49 -7.74 13.46 -0.40
C GLU A 49 -7.65 14.95 -0.69
N LEU A 50 -6.55 15.33 -1.32
CA LEU A 50 -6.25 16.71 -1.70
C LEU A 50 -6.43 16.90 -3.21
N SER A 51 -6.48 15.80 -3.97
CA SER A 51 -6.97 15.71 -5.35
C SER A 51 -7.21 14.23 -5.72
N GLY A 52 -8.39 13.87 -6.25
CA GLY A 52 -8.51 12.60 -6.99
C GLY A 52 -9.82 11.81 -7.02
N VAL A 53 -10.80 12.25 -7.81
CA VAL A 53 -11.74 11.33 -8.45
C VAL A 53 -11.73 11.59 -9.96
N GLY A 54 -11.33 10.58 -10.75
CA GLY A 54 -11.24 10.70 -12.21
C GLY A 54 -10.05 11.52 -12.76
N SER A 55 -9.10 11.93 -11.92
CA SER A 55 -7.92 12.70 -12.34
C SER A 55 -6.74 11.82 -12.77
N GLU A 56 -5.85 12.41 -13.59
CA GLU A 56 -4.56 11.81 -13.99
C GLU A 56 -3.52 11.83 -12.86
N LYS A 57 -3.78 12.53 -11.75
CA LYS A 57 -2.90 12.64 -10.59
C LYS A 57 -3.69 12.49 -9.30
N ILE A 58 -3.12 11.80 -8.33
CA ILE A 58 -3.67 11.69 -6.98
C ILE A 58 -2.68 12.26 -5.97
N PHE A 59 -3.22 12.96 -4.98
CA PHE A 59 -2.47 13.39 -3.80
C PHE A 59 -3.37 13.22 -2.58
N PHE A 60 -2.90 12.43 -1.61
CA PHE A 60 -3.65 12.22 -0.37
C PHE A 60 -2.71 12.03 0.81
N ILE A 61 -3.25 12.33 1.99
CA ILE A 61 -2.57 12.12 3.27
C ILE A 61 -3.30 11.01 4.02
N LYS A 62 -2.57 10.04 4.56
CA LYS A 62 -3.08 8.96 5.39
C LYS A 62 -2.58 9.11 6.83
N GLU A 63 -3.49 8.96 7.80
CA GLU A 63 -3.20 9.03 9.23
C GLU A 63 -3.94 7.90 9.98
N TYR A 64 -3.22 7.05 10.73
CA TYR A 64 -3.84 5.94 11.48
C TYR A 64 -4.68 6.43 12.67
N ASP A 65 -5.83 5.79 12.92
CA ASP A 65 -6.74 6.17 14.01
C ASP A 65 -6.19 5.80 15.40
N SER A 66 -5.38 4.75 15.48
CA SER A 66 -4.76 4.27 16.71
C SER A 66 -3.36 3.75 16.45
N PRO A 67 -2.38 4.02 17.33
CA PRO A 67 -1.03 3.48 17.17
C PRO A 67 -1.04 1.96 17.37
N ASN A 68 -0.75 1.18 16.33
CA ASN A 68 -0.59 -0.28 16.42
C ASN A 68 0.70 -0.71 15.71
N GLY A 69 1.66 -1.25 16.48
CA GLY A 69 2.84 -2.05 16.07
C GLY A 69 3.71 -1.49 14.93
N ASP A 70 4.96 -1.10 15.24
CA ASP A 70 6.10 -0.73 14.36
C ASP A 70 5.89 0.25 13.19
N LEU A 71 4.66 0.55 12.78
CA LEU A 71 4.31 1.39 11.63
C LEU A 71 3.65 2.68 12.10
N PHE A 72 4.52 3.64 12.42
CA PHE A 72 4.36 5.08 12.25
C PHE A 72 3.31 5.87 13.06
N ARG A 73 3.75 7.04 13.54
CA ARG A 73 3.07 7.94 14.49
C ARG A 73 2.64 9.29 13.88
N GLY A 74 2.53 9.40 12.55
CA GLY A 74 2.26 10.68 11.89
C GLY A 74 1.74 10.54 10.46
N PRO A 75 1.49 11.68 9.78
CA PRO A 75 0.93 11.70 8.44
C PRO A 75 1.85 11.07 7.42
N ILE A 76 1.26 10.26 6.54
CA ILE A 76 1.91 9.63 5.39
C ILE A 76 1.38 10.32 4.14
N LYS A 77 2.28 10.90 3.35
CA LYS A 77 1.93 11.59 2.11
C LYS A 77 2.06 10.63 0.94
N TYR A 78 1.09 10.64 0.03
CA TYR A 78 1.09 9.84 -1.19
C TYR A 78 0.88 10.75 -2.38
N GLU A 79 1.77 10.66 -3.38
CA GLU A 79 1.66 11.38 -4.65
C GLU A 79 1.88 10.44 -5.83
N GLY A 80 0.93 10.38 -6.76
CA GLY A 80 1.02 9.48 -7.90
C GLY A 80 0.31 9.99 -9.14
N LYS A 81 0.58 9.32 -10.25
CA LYS A 81 -0.03 9.63 -11.56
C LYS A 81 -0.54 8.37 -12.23
N ARG A 82 -1.60 8.51 -13.02
CA ARG A 82 -2.14 7.39 -13.79
C ARG A 82 -1.17 7.01 -14.90
N ASN A 83 -0.77 5.75 -14.91
CA ASN A 83 0.00 5.14 -15.96
C ASN A 83 -0.98 4.52 -16.97
N ARG A 84 -1.10 5.13 -18.15
CA ARG A 84 -2.03 4.69 -19.19
C ARG A 84 -1.76 3.28 -19.72
N LYS A 85 -0.51 2.79 -19.60
CA LYS A 85 -0.15 1.44 -20.06
C LYS A 85 -0.60 0.36 -19.08
N SER A 86 -0.44 0.60 -17.78
CA SER A 86 -0.85 -0.37 -16.75
C SER A 86 -2.32 -0.20 -16.33
N GLY A 87 -2.87 1.00 -16.47
CA GLY A 87 -4.17 1.41 -15.94
C GLY A 87 -4.13 1.77 -14.45
N LEU A 88 -2.96 1.64 -13.80
CA LEU A 88 -2.77 1.91 -12.38
C LEU A 88 -2.39 3.37 -12.16
N ILE A 89 -2.71 3.90 -10.98
CA ILE A 89 -2.05 5.09 -10.45
C ILE A 89 -0.80 4.64 -9.73
N GLU A 90 0.35 5.14 -10.18
CA GLU A 90 1.67 4.73 -9.69
C GLU A 90 2.35 5.96 -9.08
N GLY A 91 2.99 5.79 -7.93
CA GLY A 91 3.56 6.93 -7.23
C GLY A 91 4.47 6.56 -6.07
N ASP A 92 4.81 7.60 -5.32
CA ASP A 92 5.68 7.54 -4.16
C ASP A 92 4.90 7.93 -2.90
N TRP A 93 5.26 7.30 -1.79
CA TRP A 93 4.79 7.70 -0.47
C TRP A 93 5.97 8.04 0.43
N GLU A 94 5.75 8.98 1.35
CA GLU A 94 6.77 9.46 2.27
C GLU A 94 6.18 9.73 3.66
N ALA A 95 6.98 9.47 4.69
CA ALA A 95 6.64 9.75 6.08
C ALA A 95 7.89 9.88 6.98
N LEU A 96 7.74 10.44 8.20
CA LEU A 96 8.80 10.49 9.22
C LEU A 96 8.78 9.30 10.19
N ASN A 97 9.86 8.52 10.26
CA ASN A 97 9.95 7.35 11.15
C ASN A 97 10.03 7.73 12.63
N ILE A 98 10.13 6.73 13.52
CA ILE A 98 10.20 6.96 14.98
C ILE A 98 11.41 7.82 15.38
N GLU A 99 12.46 7.82 14.56
CA GLU A 99 13.67 8.64 14.71
C GLU A 99 13.56 10.00 14.00
N LYS A 100 12.38 10.36 13.50
CA LYS A 100 12.11 11.56 12.68
C LYS A 100 12.91 11.63 11.37
N LYS A 101 13.36 10.49 10.85
CA LYS A 101 13.99 10.41 9.52
C LYS A 101 12.92 10.22 8.46
N LEU A 102 13.09 10.91 7.33
CA LEU A 102 12.23 10.71 6.16
C LEU A 102 12.49 9.33 5.58
N VAL A 103 11.43 8.54 5.43
CA VAL A 103 11.44 7.28 4.71
C VAL A 103 10.32 7.30 3.68
N GLY A 104 10.42 6.43 2.69
CA GLY A 104 9.40 6.33 1.66
C GLY A 104 9.44 5.03 0.92
N GLY A 105 8.65 4.99 -0.15
CA GLY A 105 8.60 3.87 -1.05
C GLY A 105 7.58 4.07 -2.15
N LYS A 106 7.21 2.98 -2.83
CA LYS A 106 6.29 3.02 -3.96
C LYS A 106 4.88 2.64 -3.55
N PHE A 107 3.90 3.18 -4.24
CA PHE A 107 2.53 2.70 -4.15
C PHE A 107 1.88 2.56 -5.53
N TYR A 108 0.83 1.76 -5.54
CA TYR A 108 -0.02 1.45 -6.67
C TYR A 108 -1.47 1.55 -6.20
N LEU A 109 -2.29 2.31 -6.90
CA LEU A 109 -3.72 2.47 -6.65
C LEU A 109 -4.51 2.14 -7.91
N VAL A 110 -5.72 1.62 -7.72
CA VAL A 110 -6.66 1.44 -8.81
C VAL A 110 -8.10 1.51 -8.34
N GLU A 111 -8.97 2.02 -9.21
CA GLU A 111 -10.41 1.89 -9.03
C GLU A 111 -10.80 0.41 -9.19
N PRO A 112 -11.63 -0.14 -8.28
CA PRO A 112 -11.94 -1.56 -8.29
C PRO A 112 -12.83 -1.91 -9.49
N CYS A 113 -12.22 -2.55 -10.48
CA CYS A 113 -12.89 -3.39 -11.47
C CYS A 113 -12.17 -4.75 -11.53
N GLU A 114 -12.84 -5.81 -12.01
CA GLU A 114 -12.29 -7.17 -11.96
C GLU A 114 -10.89 -7.28 -12.61
N GLU A 115 -10.70 -6.61 -13.75
CA GLU A 115 -9.43 -6.63 -14.48
C GLU A 115 -8.29 -6.00 -13.68
N THR A 116 -8.54 -4.89 -12.98
CA THR A 116 -7.50 -4.14 -12.27
C THR A 116 -7.14 -4.74 -10.93
N ILE A 117 -8.12 -5.34 -10.24
CA ILE A 117 -7.88 -6.12 -9.02
C ILE A 117 -6.98 -7.31 -9.32
N GLY A 118 -7.19 -8.00 -10.46
CA GLY A 118 -6.32 -9.07 -10.92
C GLY A 118 -4.86 -8.62 -11.11
N LYS A 119 -4.64 -7.42 -11.64
CA LYS A 119 -3.28 -6.84 -11.80
C LYS A 119 -2.59 -6.58 -10.46
N LEU A 120 -3.29 -5.99 -9.49
CA LEU A 120 -2.73 -5.78 -8.14
C LEU A 120 -2.42 -7.10 -7.43
N GLY A 121 -3.31 -8.10 -7.55
CA GLY A 121 -3.07 -9.45 -7.02
C GLY A 121 -1.81 -10.10 -7.61
N LYS A 122 -1.59 -9.95 -8.93
CA LYS A 122 -0.38 -10.45 -9.59
C LYS A 122 0.89 -9.75 -9.09
N ILE A 123 0.86 -8.42 -8.94
CA ILE A 123 1.99 -7.67 -8.37
C ILE A 123 2.30 -8.15 -6.95
N LEU A 124 1.28 -8.38 -6.12
CA LEU A 124 1.46 -8.87 -4.76
C LEU A 124 2.16 -10.23 -4.73
N LEU A 125 1.68 -11.18 -5.53
CA LEU A 125 2.28 -12.51 -5.65
C LEU A 125 3.73 -12.44 -6.09
N GLU A 126 4.04 -11.62 -7.10
CA GLU A 126 5.43 -11.42 -7.56
C GLU A 126 6.35 -10.85 -6.46
N LEU A 127 5.83 -9.93 -5.64
CA LEU A 127 6.58 -9.36 -4.51
C LEU A 127 6.81 -10.41 -3.41
N GLU A 128 5.81 -11.24 -3.12
CA GLU A 128 5.93 -12.34 -2.16
C GLU A 128 6.96 -13.37 -2.60
N TYR A 129 6.90 -13.81 -3.86
CA TYR A 129 7.89 -14.74 -4.42
C TYR A 129 9.31 -14.20 -4.34
N ARG A 130 9.51 -12.91 -4.67
CA ARG A 130 10.84 -12.28 -4.57
C ARG A 130 11.35 -12.23 -3.13
N LYS A 131 10.47 -11.97 -2.15
CA LYS A 131 10.84 -11.98 -0.74
C LYS A 131 11.24 -13.39 -0.30
N LEU A 132 10.42 -14.39 -0.61
CA LEU A 132 10.73 -15.79 -0.31
C LEU A 132 12.06 -16.23 -0.92
N PHE A 133 12.31 -15.89 -2.19
CA PHE A 133 13.58 -16.23 -2.85
C PHE A 133 14.79 -15.57 -2.19
N LYS A 134 14.65 -14.30 -1.76
CA LYS A 134 15.69 -13.60 -1.01
C LYS A 134 15.97 -14.31 0.31
N ASP A 135 14.93 -14.63 1.07
CA ASP A 135 15.04 -15.30 2.37
C ASP A 135 15.71 -16.69 2.21
N ILE A 136 15.31 -17.47 1.20
CA ILE A 136 15.96 -18.75 0.85
C ILE A 136 17.42 -18.54 0.46
N SER A 137 17.74 -17.52 -0.35
CA SER A 137 19.10 -17.23 -0.78
C SER A 137 20.01 -16.81 0.38
N GLU A 138 19.48 -16.08 1.36
CA GLU A 138 20.20 -15.70 2.58
C GLU A 138 20.43 -16.93 3.46
N LEU A 139 19.41 -17.75 3.70
CA LEU A 139 19.54 -19.01 4.44
C LEU A 139 20.54 -19.98 3.78
N GLN A 140 20.55 -20.07 2.44
CA GLN A 140 21.49 -20.91 1.69
C GLN A 140 22.93 -20.43 1.83
N LYS A 141 23.17 -19.12 2.00
CA LYS A 141 24.51 -18.57 2.28
C LYS A 141 24.96 -18.87 3.71
N GLU A 142 24.04 -18.82 4.66
CA GLU A 142 24.31 -19.12 6.07
C GLU A 142 24.51 -20.63 6.32
N SER A 143 23.85 -21.48 5.53
CA SER A 143 23.92 -22.94 5.60
C SER A 143 24.22 -23.57 4.23
N PRO A 144 25.46 -23.40 3.69
CA PRO A 144 25.80 -23.79 2.32
C PRO A 144 25.71 -25.30 2.03
N TYR A 145 25.67 -26.14 3.07
CA TYR A 145 25.59 -27.59 2.94
C TYR A 145 24.16 -28.13 3.10
N VAL A 146 23.19 -27.28 3.42
CA VAL A 146 21.77 -27.64 3.47
C VAL A 146 21.14 -27.12 2.18
N LEU A 147 20.67 -28.04 1.32
CA LEU A 147 19.93 -27.65 0.12
C LEU A 147 18.52 -27.24 0.53
N ILE A 148 18.19 -25.95 0.38
CA ILE A 148 16.84 -25.45 0.67
C ILE A 148 16.05 -25.52 -0.63
N ILE A 149 15.13 -26.49 -0.73
CA ILE A 149 14.22 -26.73 -1.87
C ILE A 149 12.97 -25.87 -1.71
#